data_AF-A0A941TYH0-F1
#
_entry.id   AF-A0A941TYH0-F1
#
_cell.length_a   1.000
_cell.length_b   1.000
_cell.length_c   1.000
_cell.angle_alpha   90.00
_cell.angle_beta   90.00
_cell.angle_gamma   90.00
#
_symmetry.space_group_name_H-M   'P 1'
#
loop_
_entity.id
_entity.type
_entity.pdbx_description
1 polymer ?
#
loop_
_entity_poly.entity_id
_entity_poly.type
_entity_poly.pdbx_seq_one_letter_code
_entity_poly.pdbx_strand_id
1 'polypeptide(L)'
;VLDPTRASSPFRPHPGRLNLAPGLLALAIAGDLAGLSPAAGGYLIIAAGAAFLDRTGEAFIGRAALRTEILVLGGSSLLAGAGLILVGIAQLGAPLPATAGLHVALMGGLGLAVLAVFSIAGLLHAHQPLAFSRPTRIAAALLVAAVALRVLPVLGLLPQPPGPPFALAAALWAAAFLLWLKSYWPLLSSAATLAPPDDGSRPPGESVRDDAGCPS
;
A
#
# COMPACT_ATOMS: atom_id res chain seq x y z
N VAL A 1 -25.46 -17.97 -5.81
CA VAL A 1 -26.06 -18.39 -4.51
C VAL A 1 -25.12 -17.92 -3.41
N LEU A 2 -25.58 -16.99 -2.58
CA LEU A 2 -24.90 -16.56 -1.36
C LEU A 2 -24.92 -17.75 -0.38
N ASP A 3 -23.77 -18.00 0.24
CA ASP A 3 -23.54 -18.97 1.32
C ASP A 3 -24.82 -19.50 2.02
N PRO A 4 -25.27 -20.73 1.71
CA PRO A 4 -26.47 -21.31 2.32
C PRO A 4 -26.31 -21.55 3.82
N THR A 5 -25.09 -21.47 4.37
CA THR A 5 -24.81 -21.65 5.80
C THR A 5 -25.04 -20.38 6.62
N ARG A 6 -25.21 -19.21 5.98
CA ARG A 6 -25.23 -17.87 6.63
C ARG A 6 -24.02 -17.60 7.53
N ALA A 7 -22.92 -18.34 7.39
CA ALA A 7 -21.73 -18.19 8.23
C ALA A 7 -20.99 -16.87 7.95
N SER A 8 -21.19 -16.29 6.78
CA SER A 8 -20.69 -14.96 6.43
C SER A 8 -21.74 -14.13 5.72
N SER A 9 -22.00 -12.92 6.22
CA SER A 9 -22.73 -11.91 5.45
C SER A 9 -21.79 -11.38 4.36
N PRO A 10 -22.24 -11.24 3.10
CA PRO A 10 -21.44 -10.61 2.06
C PRO A 10 -21.02 -9.22 2.50
N PHE A 11 -19.71 -8.94 2.44
CA PHE A 11 -19.16 -7.63 2.76
C PHE A 11 -19.85 -6.55 1.91
N ARG A 12 -20.56 -5.63 2.57
CA ARG A 12 -21.20 -4.48 1.95
C ARG A 12 -20.49 -3.22 2.44
N PRO A 13 -19.41 -2.79 1.76
CA PRO A 13 -18.79 -1.53 2.09
C PRO A 13 -19.80 -0.41 1.87
N HIS A 14 -19.85 0.55 2.79
CA HIS A 14 -20.69 1.72 2.64
C HIS A 14 -20.19 2.50 1.41
N PRO A 15 -21.00 2.68 0.34
CA PRO A 15 -20.51 3.23 -0.92
C PRO A 15 -19.90 4.63 -0.78
N GLY A 16 -20.41 5.42 0.18
CA GLY A 16 -19.84 6.71 0.54
C GLY A 16 -18.39 6.63 1.03
N ARG A 17 -17.96 5.53 1.67
CA ARG A 17 -16.59 5.38 2.20
C ARG A 17 -15.59 4.88 1.17
N LEU A 18 -16.07 4.18 0.13
CA LEU A 18 -15.21 3.63 -0.92
C LEU A 18 -14.50 4.72 -1.74
N ASN A 19 -15.23 5.77 -2.11
CA ASN A 19 -14.77 6.76 -3.08
C ASN A 19 -14.49 8.14 -2.47
N LEU A 20 -14.82 8.37 -1.20
CA LEU A 20 -14.66 9.69 -0.57
C LEU A 20 -13.19 10.12 -0.52
N ALA A 21 -12.29 9.26 -0.06
CA ALA A 21 -10.86 9.58 0.04
C ALA A 21 -10.22 9.93 -1.33
N PRO A 22 -10.30 9.07 -2.37
CA PRO A 22 -9.76 9.43 -3.68
C PRO A 22 -10.54 10.58 -4.34
N GLY A 23 -11.86 10.70 -4.11
CA GLY A 23 -12.67 11.80 -4.64
C GLY A 23 -12.30 13.16 -4.06
N LEU A 24 -12.08 13.26 -2.74
CA LEU A 24 -11.61 14.50 -2.11
C LEU A 24 -10.17 14.84 -2.49
N LEU A 25 -9.30 13.83 -2.65
CA LEU A 25 -7.95 14.07 -3.16
C LEU A 25 -7.98 14.60 -4.60
N ALA A 26 -8.82 14.02 -5.47
CA ALA A 26 -9.00 14.51 -6.83
C ALA A 26 -9.55 15.94 -6.85
N LEU A 27 -10.50 16.27 -5.96
CA LEU A 27 -11.02 17.63 -5.81
C LEU A 27 -9.93 18.60 -5.33
N ALA A 28 -9.07 18.19 -4.38
CA ALA A 28 -7.96 19.00 -3.92
C ALA A 28 -6.96 19.30 -5.05
N ILE A 29 -6.63 18.29 -5.86
CA ILE A 29 -5.77 18.44 -7.06
C ILE A 29 -6.43 19.37 -8.08
N ALA A 30 -7.72 19.18 -8.37
CA ALA A 30 -8.45 20.03 -9.30
C ALA A 30 -8.50 21.49 -8.81
N GLY A 31 -8.65 21.70 -7.50
CA GLY A 31 -8.61 23.01 -6.88
C GLY A 31 -7.24 23.69 -6.99
N ASP A 32 -6.16 22.94 -6.77
CA ASP A 32 -4.79 23.43 -6.98
C ASP A 32 -4.57 23.86 -8.45
N LEU A 33 -4.98 23.01 -9.41
CA LEU A 33 -4.91 23.31 -10.84
C LEU A 33 -5.78 24.50 -11.26
N ALA A 34 -6.89 24.74 -10.57
CA ALA A 34 -7.76 25.88 -10.79
C ALA A 34 -7.23 27.18 -10.15
N GLY A 35 -6.10 27.13 -9.44
CA GLY A 35 -5.50 28.29 -8.78
C GLY A 35 -6.22 28.72 -7.51
N LEU A 36 -6.82 27.79 -6.77
CA LEU A 36 -7.38 28.09 -5.45
C LEU A 36 -6.30 28.67 -4.52
N SER A 37 -6.74 29.49 -3.57
CA SER A 37 -5.82 30.04 -2.58
C SER A 37 -5.16 28.93 -1.74
N PRO A 38 -3.93 29.14 -1.23
CA PRO A 38 -3.25 28.15 -0.38
C PRO A 38 -4.09 27.70 0.83
N ALA A 39 -4.89 28.61 1.39
CA ALA A 39 -5.80 28.29 2.49
C ALA A 39 -6.91 27.30 2.07
N ALA A 40 -7.57 27.57 0.93
CA ALA A 40 -8.62 26.69 0.41
C ALA A 40 -8.05 25.31 0.02
N GLY A 41 -6.89 25.29 -0.65
CA GLY A 41 -6.16 24.05 -0.95
C GLY A 41 -5.77 23.27 0.31
N GLY A 42 -5.29 23.96 1.34
CA GLY A 42 -4.97 23.39 2.64
C GLY A 42 -6.15 22.68 3.29
N TYR A 43 -7.33 23.31 3.34
CA TYR A 43 -8.55 22.68 3.87
C TYR A 43 -9.02 21.48 3.04
N LEU A 44 -8.96 21.55 1.71
CA LEU A 44 -9.31 20.41 0.84
C LEU A 44 -8.38 19.22 1.07
N ILE A 45 -7.08 19.48 1.21
CA ILE A 45 -6.08 18.45 1.51
C ILE A 45 -6.29 17.84 2.91
N ILE A 46 -6.63 18.64 3.93
CA ILE A 46 -7.00 18.11 5.26
C ILE A 46 -8.25 17.22 5.16
N ALA A 47 -9.27 17.66 4.41
CA ALA A 47 -10.48 16.87 4.23
C ALA A 47 -10.19 15.52 3.54
N ALA A 48 -9.35 15.52 2.50
CA ALA A 48 -8.88 14.29 1.86
C ALA A 48 -8.14 13.39 2.86
N GLY A 49 -7.25 13.96 3.68
CA GLY A 49 -6.53 13.23 4.72
C GLY A 49 -7.46 12.63 5.78
N ALA A 50 -8.47 13.37 6.24
CA ALA A 50 -9.48 12.89 7.17
C ALA A 50 -10.29 11.71 6.58
N ALA A 51 -10.63 11.75 5.29
CA ALA A 51 -11.30 10.64 4.63
C ALA A 51 -10.42 9.37 4.52
N PHE A 52 -9.10 9.51 4.34
CA PHE A 52 -8.18 8.37 4.45
C PHE A 52 -8.11 7.82 5.88
N LEU A 53 -8.14 8.68 6.90
CA LEU A 53 -8.18 8.24 8.29
C LEU A 53 -9.47 7.50 8.63
N ASP A 54 -10.63 7.97 8.14
CA ASP A 54 -11.91 7.28 8.31
C ASP A 54 -11.86 5.81 7.83
N ARG A 55 -11.17 5.56 6.70
CA ARG A 55 -10.97 4.21 6.17
C ARG A 55 -10.18 3.29 7.09
N THR A 56 -9.32 3.84 7.95
CA THR A 56 -8.61 3.05 8.99
C THR A 56 -9.60 2.44 9.98
N GLY A 57 -10.77 3.06 10.17
CA GLY A 57 -11.88 2.53 10.94
C GLY A 57 -12.36 1.14 10.47
N GLU A 58 -12.21 0.82 9.18
CA GLU A 58 -12.60 -0.47 8.62
C GLU A 58 -11.65 -1.61 8.98
N ALA A 59 -10.43 -1.29 9.43
CA ALA A 59 -9.45 -2.29 9.85
C ALA A 59 -9.78 -2.90 11.23
N PHE A 60 -10.67 -2.28 12.02
CA PHE A 60 -11.01 -2.72 13.38
C PHE A 60 -12.01 -3.87 13.41
N ILE A 61 -11.55 -5.07 13.02
CA ILE A 61 -12.34 -6.31 13.02
C ILE A 61 -11.91 -7.19 14.22
N GLY A 62 -11.90 -6.60 15.42
CA GLY A 62 -11.46 -7.26 16.65
C GLY A 62 -10.02 -7.79 16.55
N ARG A 63 -9.79 -9.05 16.93
CA ARG A 63 -8.45 -9.67 16.88
C ARG A 63 -7.90 -9.83 15.46
N ALA A 64 -8.77 -9.91 14.45
CA ALA A 64 -8.34 -10.02 13.06
C ALA A 64 -7.58 -8.77 12.60
N ALA A 65 -7.86 -7.60 13.20
CA ALA A 65 -7.16 -6.35 12.93
C ALA A 65 -5.63 -6.45 13.10
N LEU A 66 -5.14 -7.40 13.92
CA LEU A 66 -3.72 -7.62 14.18
C LEU A 66 -3.04 -8.50 13.11
N ARG A 67 -3.79 -9.04 12.15
CA ARG A 67 -3.21 -9.72 10.98
C ARG A 67 -2.44 -8.73 10.14
N THR A 68 -1.22 -9.09 9.74
CA THR A 68 -0.31 -8.14 9.07
C THR A 68 -0.90 -7.61 7.77
N GLU A 69 -1.68 -8.41 7.06
CA GLU A 69 -2.39 -8.02 5.83
C GLU A 69 -3.33 -6.83 6.10
N ILE A 70 -4.08 -6.89 7.21
CA ILE A 70 -5.01 -5.83 7.61
C ILE A 70 -4.23 -4.62 8.15
N LEU A 71 -3.19 -4.85 8.95
CA LEU A 71 -2.33 -3.78 9.48
C LEU A 71 -1.64 -2.98 8.38
N VAL A 72 -1.18 -3.63 7.31
CA VAL A 72 -0.50 -2.97 6.19
C VAL A 72 -1.51 -2.14 5.37
N LEU A 73 -2.70 -2.68 5.11
CA LEU A 73 -3.76 -1.94 4.39
C LEU A 73 -4.31 -0.76 5.22
N GLY A 74 -4.58 -0.98 6.50
CA GLY A 74 -5.00 0.06 7.43
C GLY A 74 -3.90 1.10 7.65
N GLY A 75 -2.66 0.63 7.84
CA GLY A 75 -1.47 1.47 8.00
C GLY A 75 -1.18 2.34 6.78
N SER A 76 -1.44 1.83 5.57
CA SER A 76 -1.34 2.62 4.35
C SER A 76 -2.34 3.79 4.36
N SER A 77 -3.59 3.53 4.74
CA SER A 77 -4.62 4.57 4.86
C SER A 77 -4.28 5.57 5.97
N LEU A 78 -3.77 5.09 7.10
CA LEU A 78 -3.32 5.90 8.23
C LEU A 78 -2.20 6.86 7.82
N LEU A 79 -1.15 6.36 7.17
CA LEU A 79 -0.01 7.17 6.73
C LEU A 79 -0.40 8.14 5.61
N ALA A 80 -1.21 7.70 4.64
CA ALA A 80 -1.76 8.58 3.61
C ALA A 80 -2.54 9.75 4.24
N GLY A 81 -3.46 9.43 5.15
CA GLY A 81 -4.29 10.43 5.84
C GLY A 81 -3.48 11.39 6.70
N ALA A 82 -2.59 10.86 7.53
CA ALA A 82 -1.71 11.68 8.38
C ALA A 82 -0.80 12.59 7.55
N GLY A 83 -0.21 12.08 6.48
CA GLY A 83 0.65 12.87 5.59
C GLY A 83 -0.10 14.00 4.89
N LEU A 84 -1.30 13.73 4.37
CA LEU A 84 -2.14 14.77 3.77
C LEU A 84 -2.56 15.83 4.79
N ILE A 85 -2.95 15.44 6.00
CA ILE A 85 -3.25 16.41 7.08
C ILE A 85 -2.04 17.30 7.37
N LEU A 86 -0.83 16.73 7.47
CA LEU A 86 0.40 17.50 7.67
C LEU A 86 0.68 18.49 6.52
N VAL A 87 0.46 18.07 5.26
CA VAL A 87 0.58 18.97 4.10
C VAL A 87 -0.41 20.13 4.21
N GLY A 88 -1.67 19.84 4.53
CA GLY A 88 -2.69 20.89 4.66
C GLY A 88 -2.42 21.84 5.83
N ILE A 89 -1.98 21.33 6.98
CA ILE A 89 -1.58 22.14 8.14
C ILE A 89 -0.40 23.07 7.77
N ALA A 90 0.59 22.59 7.03
CA ALA A 90 1.69 23.40 6.53
C ALA A 90 1.21 24.51 5.58
N GLN A 91 0.26 24.22 4.69
CA GLN A 91 -0.35 25.21 3.79
C GLN A 91 -1.16 26.29 4.52
N LEU A 92 -1.71 25.95 5.70
CA LEU A 92 -2.38 26.91 6.59
C LEU A 92 -1.41 27.77 7.42
N GLY A 93 -0.09 27.65 7.18
CA GLY A 93 0.92 28.51 7.80
C GLY A 93 1.57 27.95 9.07
N ALA A 94 1.32 26.68 9.41
CA ALA A 94 2.08 26.04 10.48
C ALA A 94 3.57 25.99 10.14
N PRO A 95 4.48 26.11 11.12
CA PRO A 95 5.93 26.09 10.91
C PRO A 95 6.45 24.66 10.67
N LEU A 96 5.82 23.94 9.76
CA LEU A 96 6.13 22.56 9.39
C LEU A 96 6.44 22.51 7.89
N PRO A 97 7.49 21.80 7.47
CA PRO A 97 7.77 21.63 6.05
C PRO A 97 6.73 20.70 5.42
N ALA A 98 6.00 21.19 4.41
CA ALA A 98 5.01 20.40 3.67
C ALA A 98 5.61 19.11 3.07
N THR A 99 6.91 19.15 2.74
CA THR A 99 7.66 17.99 2.24
C THR A 99 7.66 16.83 3.24
N ALA A 100 7.66 17.09 4.56
CA ALA A 100 7.54 16.03 5.56
C ALA A 100 6.20 15.29 5.42
N GLY A 101 5.10 16.03 5.27
CA GLY A 101 3.77 15.46 5.03
C GLY A 101 3.70 14.65 3.74
N LEU A 102 4.32 15.14 2.65
CA LEU A 102 4.41 14.39 1.38
C LEU A 102 5.18 13.06 1.53
N HIS A 103 6.25 13.01 2.33
CA HIS A 103 6.95 11.75 2.59
C HIS A 103 6.08 10.78 3.40
N VAL A 104 5.35 11.26 4.42
CA VAL A 104 4.41 10.40 5.15
C VAL A 104 3.34 9.85 4.20
N ALA A 105 2.75 10.69 3.34
CA ALA A 105 1.67 10.28 2.44
C ALA A 105 2.14 9.37 1.30
N LEU A 106 3.20 9.75 0.59
CA LEU A 106 3.65 9.07 -0.64
C LEU A 106 4.64 7.94 -0.34
N MET A 107 5.72 8.25 0.40
CA MET A 107 6.73 7.24 0.73
C MET A 107 6.15 6.21 1.71
N GLY A 108 5.32 6.64 2.67
CA GLY A 108 4.65 5.78 3.64
C GLY A 108 3.31 5.23 3.16
N GLY A 109 2.29 6.08 3.03
CA GLY A 109 0.94 5.67 2.67
C GLY A 109 0.86 4.90 1.36
N LEU A 110 1.25 5.55 0.25
CA LEU A 110 1.25 4.92 -1.08
C LEU A 110 2.28 3.79 -1.17
N GLY A 111 3.50 3.97 -0.65
CA GLY A 111 4.53 2.93 -0.65
C GLY A 111 4.07 1.63 0.03
N LEU A 112 3.43 1.74 1.19
CA LEU A 112 2.86 0.59 1.91
C LEU A 112 1.65 0.00 1.17
N ALA A 113 0.83 0.83 0.51
CA ALA A 113 -0.28 0.38 -0.35
C ALA A 113 0.23 -0.49 -1.50
N VAL A 114 1.26 -0.02 -2.21
CA VAL A 114 1.87 -0.71 -3.35
C VAL A 114 2.44 -2.05 -2.89
N LEU A 115 3.18 -2.08 -1.79
CA LEU A 115 3.69 -3.33 -1.22
C LEU A 115 2.55 -4.29 -0.88
N ALA A 116 1.45 -3.81 -0.28
CA ALA A 116 0.29 -4.62 0.06
C ALA A 116 -0.37 -5.22 -1.20
N VAL A 117 -0.63 -4.39 -2.21
CA VAL A 117 -1.25 -4.80 -3.47
C VAL A 117 -0.38 -5.84 -4.17
N PHE A 118 0.91 -5.59 -4.28
CA PHE A 118 1.86 -6.53 -4.90
C PHE A 118 1.90 -7.87 -4.16
N SER A 119 1.93 -7.85 -2.82
CA SER A 119 1.87 -9.07 -2.02
C SER A 119 0.54 -9.83 -2.16
N ILE A 120 -0.59 -9.14 -2.02
CA ILE A 120 -1.93 -9.75 -2.09
C ILE A 120 -2.19 -10.29 -3.50
N ALA A 121 -2.00 -9.47 -4.54
CA ALA A 121 -2.21 -9.87 -5.91
C ALA A 121 -1.24 -10.99 -6.32
N GLY A 122 0.03 -10.92 -5.90
CA GLY A 122 1.01 -11.95 -6.16
C GLY A 122 0.64 -13.30 -5.55
N LEU A 123 0.15 -13.32 -4.29
CA LEU A 123 -0.33 -14.56 -3.68
C LEU A 123 -1.58 -15.10 -4.39
N LEU A 124 -2.56 -14.26 -4.68
CA LEU A 124 -3.82 -14.69 -5.29
C LEU A 124 -3.64 -15.23 -6.71
N HIS A 125 -2.86 -14.56 -7.55
CA HIS A 125 -2.59 -15.01 -8.93
C HIS A 125 -1.64 -16.21 -8.98
N ALA A 126 -0.85 -16.44 -7.92
CA ALA A 126 -0.04 -17.66 -7.77
C ALA A 126 -0.78 -18.78 -7.02
N HIS A 127 -2.10 -18.64 -6.84
CA HIS A 127 -2.97 -19.58 -6.12
C HIS A 127 -2.48 -19.94 -4.71
N GLN A 128 -1.77 -19.03 -4.05
CA GLN A 128 -1.28 -19.17 -2.69
C GLN A 128 -2.31 -18.64 -1.67
N PRO A 129 -2.32 -19.19 -0.45
CA PRO A 129 -3.15 -18.64 0.63
C PRO A 129 -2.73 -17.20 0.96
N LEU A 130 -3.72 -16.36 1.29
CA LEU A 130 -3.49 -14.99 1.76
C LEU A 130 -2.90 -14.98 3.17
N ALA A 131 -1.59 -15.17 3.24
CA ALA A 131 -0.80 -15.08 4.47
C ALA A 131 0.58 -14.49 4.16
N PHE A 132 0.87 -13.32 4.71
CA PHE A 132 2.16 -12.65 4.55
C PHE A 132 3.27 -13.45 5.23
N SER A 133 4.24 -13.87 4.41
CA SER A 133 5.47 -14.52 4.83
C SER A 133 6.30 -13.60 5.74
N ARG A 134 7.19 -14.16 6.56
CA ARG A 134 8.11 -13.37 7.41
C ARG A 134 8.88 -12.29 6.63
N PRO A 135 9.46 -12.57 5.44
CA PRO A 135 10.07 -11.54 4.60
C PRO A 135 9.14 -10.38 4.26
N THR A 136 7.87 -10.67 3.93
CA THR A 136 6.87 -9.62 3.64
C THR A 136 6.61 -8.73 4.85
N ARG A 137 6.51 -9.32 6.04
CA ARG A 137 6.30 -8.56 7.30
C ARG A 137 7.51 -7.68 7.62
N ILE A 138 8.72 -8.21 7.41
CA ILE A 138 9.97 -7.45 7.59
C ILE A 138 10.03 -6.30 6.56
N ALA A 139 9.68 -6.55 5.29
CA ALA A 139 9.63 -5.51 4.26
C ALA A 139 8.69 -4.36 4.66
N ALA A 140 7.48 -4.68 5.14
CA ALA A 140 6.55 -3.67 5.63
C ALA A 140 7.12 -2.86 6.81
N ALA A 141 7.77 -3.53 7.77
CA ALA A 141 8.41 -2.86 8.91
C ALA A 141 9.57 -1.94 8.48
N LEU A 142 10.40 -2.39 7.53
CA LEU A 142 11.49 -1.59 6.97
C LEU A 142 10.97 -0.33 6.28
N LEU A 143 9.85 -0.43 5.56
CA LEU A 143 9.22 0.69 4.87
C LEU A 143 8.71 1.75 5.87
N VAL A 144 8.05 1.31 6.95
CA VAL A 144 7.62 2.22 8.03
C VAL A 144 8.82 2.86 8.74
N ALA A 145 9.87 2.08 9.02
CA ALA A 145 11.11 2.61 9.63
C ALA A 145 11.81 3.63 8.72
N ALA A 146 11.83 3.38 7.41
CA ALA A 146 12.38 4.31 6.43
C ALA A 146 11.66 5.66 6.44
N VAL A 147 10.32 5.64 6.52
CA VAL A 147 9.51 6.87 6.62
C VAL A 147 9.78 7.60 7.92
N ALA A 148 9.86 6.89 9.05
CA ALA A 148 10.19 7.50 10.34
C ALA A 148 11.56 8.18 10.31
N LEU A 149 12.59 7.52 9.80
CA LEU A 149 13.93 8.10 9.62
C LEU A 149 13.96 9.27 8.62
N ARG A 150 13.02 9.30 7.67
CA ARG A 150 12.89 10.40 6.72
C ARG A 150 12.25 11.64 7.33
N VAL A 151 11.28 11.45 8.22
CA VAL A 151 10.36 12.50 8.67
C VAL A 151 10.70 13.03 10.06
N LEU A 152 11.02 12.16 11.03
CA LEU A 152 11.23 12.57 12.42
C LEU A 152 12.37 13.60 12.59
N PRO A 153 13.52 13.49 11.90
CA PRO A 153 14.55 14.53 12.00
C PRO A 153 14.12 15.87 11.40
N VAL A 154 13.34 15.84 10.31
CA VAL A 154 12.82 17.04 9.64
C VAL A 154 11.79 17.76 10.51
N LEU A 155 11.05 17.02 11.34
CA LEU A 155 10.11 17.58 12.32
C LEU A 155 10.80 18.04 13.61
N GLY A 156 12.12 17.87 13.75
CA GLY A 156 12.86 18.20 14.98
C GLY A 156 12.59 17.25 16.15
N LEU A 157 11.98 16.09 15.90
CA LEU A 157 11.62 15.12 16.94
C LEU A 157 12.77 14.17 17.29
N LEU A 158 13.73 14.00 16.38
CA LEU A 158 14.93 13.19 16.57
C LEU A 158 16.14 13.90 15.96
N PRO A 159 17.36 13.67 16.49
CA PRO A 159 18.56 14.11 15.81
C PRO A 159 18.76 13.35 14.50
N GLN A 160 19.42 13.98 13.53
CA GLN A 160 19.82 13.31 12.30
C GLN A 160 20.85 12.22 12.64
N PRO A 161 20.66 10.97 12.16
CA PRO A 161 21.64 9.90 12.36
C PRO A 161 22.98 10.25 11.68
N PRO A 162 24.10 9.70 12.16
CA PRO A 162 25.41 9.97 11.59
C PRO A 162 25.50 9.49 10.12
N GLY A 163 26.26 10.22 9.30
CA GLY A 163 26.49 9.91 7.90
C GLY A 163 25.71 10.80 6.93
N PRO A 164 25.64 10.42 5.63
CA PRO A 164 24.95 11.22 4.62
C PRO A 164 23.44 11.34 4.94
N PRO A 165 22.86 12.54 4.86
CA PRO A 165 21.46 12.74 5.22
C PRO A 165 20.51 11.81 4.46
N PHE A 166 19.64 11.13 5.21
CA PHE A 166 18.58 10.25 4.68
C PHE A 166 19.05 9.03 3.87
N ALA A 167 20.36 8.75 3.78
CA ALA A 167 20.87 7.57 3.07
C ALA A 167 20.35 6.26 3.69
N LEU A 168 20.27 6.20 5.03
CA LEU A 168 19.69 5.04 5.73
C LEU A 168 18.20 4.88 5.42
N ALA A 169 17.43 5.97 5.35
CA ALA A 169 16.02 5.92 4.98
C ALA A 169 15.85 5.37 3.54
N ALA A 170 16.65 5.86 2.59
CA ALA A 170 16.63 5.36 1.21
C ALA A 170 17.02 3.88 1.13
N ALA A 171 18.06 3.46 1.87
CA ALA A 171 18.51 2.07 1.91
C ALA A 171 17.46 1.13 2.49
N LEU A 172 16.79 1.50 3.59
CA LEU A 172 15.72 0.68 4.18
C LEU A 172 14.51 0.58 3.26
N TRP A 173 14.13 1.68 2.59
CA TRP A 173 13.02 1.68 1.64
C TRP A 173 13.33 0.78 0.43
N ALA A 174 14.53 0.88 -0.15
CA ALA A 174 14.95 -0.01 -1.23
C ALA A 174 15.03 -1.48 -0.78
N ALA A 175 15.59 -1.73 0.40
CA ALA A 175 15.69 -3.07 0.97
C ALA A 175 14.31 -3.72 1.18
N ALA A 176 13.28 -2.95 1.54
CA ALA A 176 11.91 -3.45 1.66
C ALA A 176 11.40 -4.05 0.33
N PHE A 177 11.52 -3.30 -0.76
CA PHE A 177 11.08 -3.75 -2.08
C PHE A 177 11.97 -4.86 -2.65
N LEU A 178 13.28 -4.82 -2.44
CA LEU A 178 14.19 -5.90 -2.85
C LEU A 178 13.93 -7.20 -2.07
N LEU A 179 13.64 -7.11 -0.77
CA LEU A 179 13.29 -8.26 0.05
C LEU A 179 11.96 -8.88 -0.40
N TRP A 180 10.96 -8.03 -0.67
CA TRP A 180 9.71 -8.47 -1.28
C TRP A 180 9.97 -9.15 -2.62
N LEU A 181 10.67 -8.49 -3.55
CA LEU A 181 10.94 -9.00 -4.88
C LEU A 181 11.63 -10.36 -4.80
N LYS A 182 12.68 -10.49 -3.98
CA LYS A 182 13.38 -11.76 -3.75
C LYS A 182 12.44 -12.87 -3.27
N SER A 183 11.50 -12.56 -2.37
CA SER A 183 10.57 -13.54 -1.81
C SER A 183 9.45 -13.94 -2.78
N TYR A 184 9.01 -13.04 -3.65
CA TYR A 184 7.89 -13.27 -4.57
C TYR A 184 8.33 -13.67 -5.97
N TRP A 185 9.58 -13.40 -6.35
CA TRP A 185 10.11 -13.73 -7.67
C TRP A 185 9.86 -15.19 -8.10
N PRO A 186 10.08 -16.22 -7.25
CA PRO A 186 9.81 -17.60 -7.65
C PRO A 186 8.32 -17.87 -7.95
N LEU A 187 7.42 -17.18 -7.25
CA LEU A 187 5.97 -17.29 -7.45
C LEU A 187 5.51 -16.61 -8.73
N LEU A 188 6.15 -15.50 -9.09
CA LEU A 188 5.79 -14.68 -10.24
C LEU A 188 6.46 -15.12 -11.55
N SER A 189 7.59 -15.84 -11.47
CA SER A 189 8.37 -16.25 -12.63
C SER A 189 8.11 -17.70 -13.08
N SER A 190 7.40 -18.49 -12.28
CA SER A 190 7.07 -19.89 -12.62
C SER A 190 5.71 -19.96 -13.34
N ALA A 191 5.71 -20.48 -14.57
CA ALA A 191 4.46 -20.73 -15.30
C ALA A 191 3.56 -21.74 -14.56
N ALA A 192 4.16 -22.66 -13.79
CA ALA A 192 3.41 -23.66 -13.03
C ALA A 192 2.65 -23.05 -11.85
N THR A 193 3.13 -21.96 -11.25
CA THR A 193 2.42 -21.27 -10.16
C THR A 193 1.33 -20.34 -10.66
N LEU A 194 1.43 -19.88 -11.91
CA LEU A 194 0.45 -18.99 -12.55
C LEU A 194 -0.62 -19.74 -13.37
N ALA A 195 -0.39 -21.03 -13.65
CA ALA A 195 -1.35 -21.84 -14.36
C ALA A 195 -2.63 -22.03 -13.53
N PRO A 196 -3.82 -21.98 -14.17
CA PRO A 196 -5.07 -22.33 -13.51
C PRO A 196 -4.97 -23.72 -12.87
N PRO A 197 -5.69 -23.97 -11.76
CA PRO A 197 -5.75 -25.31 -11.18
C PRO A 197 -6.15 -26.31 -12.26
N ASP A 198 -5.44 -27.43 -12.32
CA ASP A 198 -5.76 -28.52 -13.25
C ASP A 198 -7.16 -29.03 -12.89
N ASP A 199 -8.15 -28.64 -13.69
CA ASP A 199 -9.57 -28.92 -13.44
C ASP A 199 -9.95 -30.36 -13.83
N GLY A 200 -8.95 -31.19 -14.16
CA GLY A 200 -9.13 -32.57 -14.58
C GLY A 200 -9.85 -32.71 -15.92
N SER A 201 -10.10 -31.61 -16.64
CA SER A 201 -10.72 -31.63 -17.98
C SER A 201 -9.69 -31.89 -19.10
N ARG A 202 -8.40 -31.88 -18.77
CA ARG A 202 -7.34 -32.25 -19.72
C ARG A 202 -7.39 -33.75 -20.02
N PRO A 203 -7.60 -34.15 -21.29
CA PRO A 203 -7.57 -35.56 -21.66
C PRO A 203 -6.16 -36.13 -21.34
N PRO A 204 -6.08 -37.35 -20.77
CA PRO A 204 -4.79 -37.97 -20.52
C PRO A 204 -4.09 -38.25 -21.85
N GLY A 205 -3.02 -37.52 -22.16
CA GLY A 205 -2.16 -37.86 -23.30
C GLY A 205 -1.43 -36.71 -24.01
N GLU A 206 -1.71 -35.44 -23.72
CA GLU A 206 -1.05 -34.34 -24.42
C GLU A 206 0.24 -33.90 -23.69
N SER A 207 1.28 -34.71 -23.84
CA SER A 207 2.65 -34.28 -23.54
C SER A 207 3.02 -33.12 -24.46
N VAL A 208 3.45 -32.00 -23.89
CA VAL A 208 4.05 -30.87 -24.62
C VAL A 208 5.08 -31.43 -25.60
N ARG A 209 4.77 -31.39 -26.91
CA ARG A 209 5.76 -31.60 -27.96
C ARG A 209 6.55 -30.31 -28.08
N ASP A 210 7.85 -30.40 -27.79
CA ASP A 210 8.83 -29.39 -28.15
C ASP A 210 8.94 -29.35 -29.68
N ASP A 211 8.11 -28.52 -30.34
CA ASP A 211 8.30 -28.20 -31.75
C ASP A 211 9.36 -27.09 -31.88
N ALA A 212 10.61 -27.47 -31.57
CA ALA A 212 11.79 -26.76 -32.05
C ALA A 212 12.15 -27.29 -33.44
N GLY A 213 11.53 -26.73 -34.48
CA GLY A 213 11.79 -27.12 -35.87
C GLY A 213 11.50 -26.00 -36.86
N CYS A 214 12.40 -25.01 -36.94
CA CYS A 214 12.40 -24.03 -38.03
C CYS A 214 13.25 -24.58 -39.19
N PRO A 215 12.72 -24.73 -40.42
CA PRO A 215 13.55 -25.10 -41.58
C PRO A 215 14.21 -23.87 -42.22
N SER A 216 15.35 -24.13 -42.86
CA SER A 216 16.23 -23.19 -43.59
C SER A 216 15.64 -22.76 -44.92
#